data_AF-A0AAD5R295-F1
#
_entry.id   AF-A0AAD5R295-F1
#
_cell.length_a   1.000
_cell.length_b   1.000
_cell.length_c   1.000
_cell.angle_alpha   90.00
_cell.angle_beta   90.00
_cell.angle_gamma   90.00
#
_symmetry.space_group_name_H-M   'P 1'
#
loop_
_entity.id
_entity.type
_entity.pdbx_description
1 polymer ?
#
loop_
_entity_poly.entity_id
_entity_poly.type
_entity_poly.pdbx_seq_one_letter_code
_entity_poly.pdbx_strand_id
1 'polypeptide(L)'
;MIGRVYCARNKNSKTIENRYSEGWLEVKRKRIAKALAARFDNSPVGGKKRDYTSSVLWNIKYLSSFKWVHLMEQLQFERTISAHRM
;
A
#
# COMPACT_ATOMS: atom_id res chain seq x y z
N MET A 1 9.31 5.81 -15.64
CA MET A 1 8.52 5.13 -14.58
C MET A 1 9.04 3.72 -14.48
N ILE A 2 9.62 3.35 -13.34
CA ILE A 2 9.66 1.96 -12.90
C ILE A 2 8.96 2.05 -11.56
N GLY A 3 7.68 1.67 -11.56
CA GLY A 3 6.76 1.89 -10.46
C GLY A 3 6.18 0.54 -10.08
N ARG A 4 6.88 -0.18 -9.21
CA ARG A 4 6.32 -1.42 -8.66
C ARG A 4 5.24 -1.02 -7.67
N VAL A 5 4.09 -1.64 -7.83
CA VAL A 5 2.96 -1.51 -6.92
C VAL A 5 2.63 -2.89 -6.42
N TYR A 6 2.64 -3.06 -5.11
CA TYR A 6 2.07 -4.24 -4.46
C TYR A 6 0.83 -3.80 -3.70
N CYS A 7 -0.26 -4.55 -3.84
CA CYS A 7 -1.47 -4.36 -3.05
C CYS A 7 -1.86 -5.72 -2.49
N ALA A 8 -1.81 -5.85 -1.17
CA ALA A 8 -2.33 -7.02 -0.48
C ALA A 8 -3.86 -6.96 -0.52
N ARG A 9 -4.48 -7.86 -1.30
CA ARG A 9 -5.93 -7.97 -1.35
C ARG A 9 -6.41 -8.90 -0.24
N ASN A 10 -7.26 -8.38 0.62
CA ASN A 10 -8.01 -9.21 1.56
C ASN A 10 -9.23 -9.81 0.82
N LYS A 11 -9.14 -11.10 0.47
CA LYS A 11 -10.21 -11.82 -0.23
C LYS A 11 -11.47 -12.01 0.62
N ASN A 12 -11.34 -11.96 1.94
CA ASN A 12 -12.44 -12.21 2.89
C ASN A 12 -13.18 -10.93 3.30
N SER A 13 -12.69 -9.76 2.88
CA SER A 13 -13.35 -8.50 3.21
C SER A 13 -14.65 -8.31 2.42
N LYS A 14 -15.73 -8.05 3.16
CA LYS A 14 -17.04 -7.69 2.60
C LYS A 14 -17.14 -6.20 2.24
N THR A 15 -16.38 -5.33 2.89
CA THR A 15 -16.33 -3.88 2.62
C THR A 15 -15.15 -3.52 1.73
N ILE A 16 -15.29 -2.47 0.91
CA ILE A 16 -14.23 -2.01 0.01
C ILE A 16 -13.06 -1.41 0.80
N GLU A 17 -13.33 -0.76 1.93
CA GLU A 17 -12.31 -0.21 2.85
C GLU A 17 -11.34 -1.29 3.33
N ASN A 18 -11.86 -2.47 3.68
CA ASN A 18 -11.04 -3.57 4.18
C ASN A 18 -10.57 -4.52 3.05
N ARG A 19 -10.93 -4.25 1.78
CA ARG A 19 -10.56 -5.10 0.64
C ARG A 19 -9.07 -5.02 0.31
N TYR A 20 -8.42 -3.91 0.65
CA TYR A 20 -6.98 -3.75 0.58
C TYR A 20 -6.48 -3.44 1.98
N SER A 21 -5.74 -4.39 2.57
CA SER A 21 -5.20 -4.20 3.91
C SER A 21 -3.99 -3.27 3.88
N GLU A 22 -3.10 -3.46 2.90
CA GLU A 22 -1.83 -2.75 2.80
C GLU A 22 -1.34 -2.68 1.35
N GLY A 23 -0.56 -1.65 1.03
CA GLY A 23 0.03 -1.48 -0.30
C GLY A 23 1.37 -0.75 -0.27
N TRP A 24 2.23 -1.11 -1.22
CA TRP A 24 3.58 -0.57 -1.35
C TRP A 24 3.77 0.02 -2.75
N LEU A 25 4.29 1.24 -2.81
CA LEU A 25 4.61 1.96 -4.05
C LEU A 25 6.10 2.29 -4.09
N GLU A 26 6.81 1.75 -5.06
CA GLU A 26 8.21 2.09 -5.30
C GLU A 26 8.32 3.24 -6.30
N VAL A 27 9.03 4.30 -5.91
CA VAL A 27 9.19 5.52 -6.72
C VAL A 27 10.66 5.76 -7.01
N LYS A 28 11.02 5.89 -8.30
CA LYS A 28 12.42 6.06 -8.75
C LYS A 28 13.14 7.29 -8.16
N ARG A 29 12.42 8.39 -7.88
CA ARG A 29 13.01 9.64 -7.37
C ARG A 29 12.49 9.96 -5.98
N LYS A 30 13.41 10.11 -5.01
CA LYS A 30 13.10 10.49 -3.62
C LYS A 30 12.24 11.76 -3.50
N ARG A 31 12.53 12.77 -4.32
CA ARG A 31 11.75 14.03 -4.32
C ARG A 31 10.29 13.81 -4.71
N ILE A 32 10.05 12.93 -5.68
CA ILE A 32 8.69 12.58 -6.12
C ILE A 32 8.00 11.76 -5.02
N ALA A 33 8.70 10.79 -4.42
CA ALA A 33 8.14 9.96 -3.36
C ALA A 33 7.66 10.80 -2.16
N LYS A 34 8.47 11.77 -1.73
CA LYS A 34 8.09 12.72 -0.66
C LYS A 34 6.91 13.61 -1.05
N ALA A 35 6.90 14.14 -2.27
CA ALA A 35 5.81 14.97 -2.75
C ALA A 35 4.48 14.20 -2.86
N LEU A 36 4.54 12.93 -3.30
CA LEU A 36 3.37 12.05 -3.35
C LEU A 36 2.84 11.77 -1.95
N ALA A 37 3.70 11.37 -1.02
CA ALA A 37 3.28 11.13 0.37
C ALA A 37 2.63 12.39 0.96
N ALA A 38 3.28 13.56 0.86
CA ALA A 38 2.72 14.81 1.40
C ALA A 38 1.41 15.25 0.72
N ARG A 39 1.22 14.94 -0.57
CA ARG A 39 0.01 15.33 -1.32
C ARG A 39 -1.15 14.39 -1.07
N PHE A 40 -0.87 13.10 -1.00
CA PHE A 40 -1.92 12.09 -0.92
C PHE A 40 -2.27 11.72 0.51
N ASP A 41 -1.37 11.87 1.48
CA ASP A 41 -1.68 11.59 2.88
C ASP A 41 -2.86 12.45 3.36
N ASN A 42 -3.86 11.79 3.96
CA ASN A 42 -5.14 12.37 4.39
C ASN A 42 -5.98 13.04 3.27
N SER A 43 -5.66 12.78 2.01
CA SER A 43 -6.51 13.20 0.89
C SER A 43 -7.56 12.13 0.57
N PRO A 44 -8.75 12.51 0.08
CA PRO A 44 -9.73 11.52 -0.35
C PRO A 44 -9.19 10.72 -1.55
N VAL A 45 -9.47 9.42 -1.55
CA VAL A 45 -9.11 8.51 -2.65
C VAL A 45 -9.74 8.95 -3.97
N GLY A 46 -10.88 9.62 -3.87
CA GLY A 46 -11.67 10.07 -4.99
C GLY A 46 -12.54 8.95 -5.56
N GLY A 47 -13.03 9.16 -6.78
CA GLY A 47 -14.03 8.32 -7.41
C GLY A 47 -15.31 9.10 -7.68
N LYS A 48 -16.35 8.41 -8.18
CA LYS A 48 -17.63 9.07 -8.40
C LYS A 48 -18.25 9.40 -7.05
N LYS A 49 -19.01 10.50 -6.96
CA LYS A 49 -19.67 10.95 -5.73
C LYS A 49 -20.62 9.91 -5.10
N ARG A 50 -21.06 8.91 -5.88
CA ARG A 50 -21.89 7.79 -5.44
C ARG A 50 -21.10 6.52 -5.09
N ASP A 51 -19.80 6.49 -5.41
CA ASP A 51 -18.96 5.35 -5.08
C ASP A 51 -18.53 5.43 -3.62
N TYR A 52 -18.53 4.28 -2.97
CA TYR A 52 -18.11 4.10 -1.59
C TYR A 52 -16.68 4.59 -1.32
N THR A 53 -15.81 4.57 -2.34
CA THR A 53 -14.42 5.03 -2.25
C THR A 53 -14.30 6.55 -2.10
N SER A 54 -15.36 7.32 -2.35
CA SER A 54 -15.29 8.79 -2.31
C SER A 54 -15.08 9.35 -0.91
N SER A 55 -15.53 8.62 0.12
CA SER A 55 -15.37 9.00 1.54
C SER A 55 -14.09 8.45 2.17
N VAL A 56 -13.37 7.56 1.48
CA VAL A 56 -12.17 6.92 2.01
C VAL A 56 -10.98 7.87 1.87
N LEU A 57 -10.18 8.00 2.93
CA LEU A 57 -8.94 8.77 2.93
C LEU A 57 -7.75 7.87 2.63
N TRP A 58 -6.79 8.40 1.88
CA TRP A 58 -5.47 7.81 1.73
C TRP A 58 -4.69 7.92 3.05
N ASN A 59 -4.08 6.82 3.48
CA ASN A 59 -3.06 6.80 4.52
C ASN A 59 -1.73 6.38 3.87
N ILE A 60 -0.81 7.32 3.64
CA ILE A 60 0.43 7.04 2.89
C ILE A 60 1.62 7.70 3.59
N LYS A 61 2.63 6.89 3.90
CA LYS A 61 3.89 7.36 4.49
C LYS A 61 5.08 7.08 3.59
N TYR A 62 5.96 8.07 3.45
CA TYR A 62 7.27 7.86 2.82
C TYR A 62 8.24 7.22 3.81
N LEU A 63 8.85 6.10 3.41
CA LEU A 63 9.88 5.42 4.20
C LEU A 63 11.26 5.65 3.57
N SER A 64 12.16 6.27 4.32
CA SER A 64 13.55 6.47 3.89
C SER A 64 14.33 5.17 3.95
N SER A 65 15.23 4.96 2.97
CA SER A 65 16.15 3.81 2.91
C SER A 65 15.47 2.44 2.82
N PHE A 66 14.16 2.41 2.54
CA PHE A 66 13.41 1.19 2.32
C PHE A 66 13.47 0.80 0.84
N LYS A 67 13.76 -0.46 0.55
CA LYS A 67 13.83 -1.02 -0.81
C LYS A 67 12.83 -2.14 -0.95
N TRP A 68 12.38 -2.38 -2.18
CA TRP A 68 11.49 -3.50 -2.50
C TRP A 68 12.01 -4.87 -2.04
N VAL A 69 13.32 -5.05 -2.02
CA VAL A 69 13.95 -6.29 -1.54
C VAL A 69 13.61 -6.55 -0.07
N HIS A 70 13.67 -5.52 0.78
CA HIS A 70 13.32 -5.66 2.20
C HIS A 70 11.85 -6.06 2.39
N LEU A 71 10.95 -5.53 1.55
CA LEU A 71 9.54 -5.95 1.54
C LEU A 71 9.41 -7.43 1.18
N MET A 72 10.09 -7.87 0.12
CA MET A 72 10.03 -9.26 -0.34
C MET A 72 10.61 -10.24 0.69
N GLU A 73 11.73 -9.87 1.32
CA GLU A 73 12.33 -10.64 2.41
C GLU A 73 11.36 -10.80 3.57
N GLN A 74 10.70 -9.72 4.00
CA GLN A 74 9.69 -9.79 5.06
C GLN A 74 8.50 -10.67 4.67
N LEU A 75 7.96 -10.52 3.45
CA LEU A 75 6.85 -11.35 2.97
C LEU A 75 7.22 -12.84 2.89
N GLN A 76 8.45 -13.16 2.49
CA GLN A 76 8.96 -14.53 2.47
C GLN A 76 9.11 -15.08 3.87
N PHE A 77 9.66 -14.28 4.80
CA PHE A 77 9.81 -14.65 6.20
C PHE A 77 8.46 -14.94 6.87
N GLU A 78 7.47 -14.06 6.69
CA GLU A 78 6.11 -14.24 7.21
C GLU A 78 5.46 -15.54 6.68
N ARG A 79 5.64 -15.85 5.39
CA ARG A 79 5.15 -17.09 4.79
C ARG A 79 5.82 -18.33 5.39
N THR A 80 7.13 -18.30 5.58
CA THR A 80 7.88 -19.42 6.17
C THR A 80 7.46 -19.67 7.63
N ILE A 81 7.31 -18.61 8.43
CA ILE A 81 6.80 -18.74 9.81
C ILE A 81 5.39 -19.30 9.81
N SER A 82 4.51 -18.80 8.93
CA SER A 82 3.14 -19.29 8.86
C SER A 82 3.07 -20.76 8.46
N ALA A 83 3.95 -21.23 7.58
CA ALA A 83 4.05 -22.63 7.19
C ALA A 83 4.60 -23.50 8.33
N HIS A 84 5.51 -22.98 9.15
CA HIS A 84 6.08 -23.69 10.29
C HIS A 84 5.15 -23.77 11.51
N ARG A 85 4.18 -22.85 11.61
CA ARG A 85 3.16 -22.83 12.67
C ARG A 85 1.94 -23.73 12.40
N MET A 86 1.89 -24.36 11.23
CA MET A 86 0.94 -25.45 10.91
C MET A 86 1.60 -26.79 11.18
#